data_AF-A0A3Q2PXE1-F1
#
_entry.id   AF-A0A3Q2PXE1-F1
#
_cell.length_a   1.000
_cell.length_b   1.000
_cell.length_c   1.000
_cell.angle_alpha   90.00
_cell.angle_beta   90.00
_cell.angle_gamma   90.00
#
_symmetry.space_group_name_H-M   'P 1'
#
loop_
_entity.id
_entity.type
_entity.pdbx_description
1 polymer ?
#
loop_
_entity_poly.entity_id
_entity_poly.type
_entity_poly.pdbx_seq_one_letter_code
_entity_poly.pdbx_strand_id
1 'polypeptide(L)'
;MESAIKTVVTTFLSSARGKESLDTKSFQKLVQKQLGGVMEDTSSSSAIKEMQQGLDENSDGKVSFQEYLQLIGYIANSLSQSKSGSKENAS
;
A
#
# COMPACT_ATOMS: atom_id res chain seq x y z
N MET A 1 -4.39 18.15 -4.03
CA MET A 1 -3.29 17.67 -3.16
C MET A 1 -3.80 17.34 -1.77
N GLU A 2 -4.40 18.30 -1.06
CA GLU A 2 -5.02 18.08 0.26
C GLU A 2 -6.05 16.94 0.27
N SER A 3 -6.93 16.88 -0.73
CA SER A 3 -7.92 15.81 -0.88
C SER A 3 -7.29 14.42 -0.97
N ALA A 4 -6.16 14.28 -1.67
CA ALA A 4 -5.46 13.00 -1.81
C ALA A 4 -4.83 12.58 -0.48
N ILE A 5 -4.20 13.53 0.24
CA ILE A 5 -3.65 13.27 1.58
C ILE A 5 -4.76 12.82 2.53
N LYS A 6 -5.90 13.52 2.53
CA LYS A 6 -7.07 13.14 3.32
C LYS A 6 -7.54 11.72 3.00
N THR A 7 -7.62 11.37 1.71
CA THR A 7 -7.99 10.01 1.28
C THR A 7 -7.04 8.95 1.82
N VAL A 8 -5.73 9.17 1.76
CA VAL A 8 -4.71 8.23 2.29
C VAL A 8 -4.94 7.99 3.78
N VAL A 9 -5.10 9.06 4.56
CA VAL A 9 -5.34 8.98 6.02
C VAL A 9 -6.67 8.27 6.32
N THR A 10 -7.77 8.66 5.67
CA THR A 10 -9.09 8.09 5.96
C THR A 10 -9.20 6.63 5.54
N THR A 11 -8.51 6.23 4.48
CA THR A 11 -8.47 4.83 4.01
C THR A 11 -7.80 3.92 5.03
N PHE A 12 -6.67 4.37 5.59
CA PHE A 12 -6.00 3.67 6.68
C PHE A 12 -6.90 3.54 7.91
N LEU A 13 -7.42 4.67 8.43
CA LEU A 13 -8.25 4.67 9.65
C LEU A 13 -9.51 3.80 9.52
N SER A 14 -10.16 3.84 8.35
CA SER A 14 -11.33 3.00 8.07
C SER A 14 -10.99 1.51 8.08
N SER A 15 -9.80 1.16 7.58
CA SER A 15 -9.34 -0.23 7.51
C SER A 15 -8.84 -0.74 8.85
N ALA A 16 -8.20 0.13 9.64
CA ALA A 16 -7.76 -0.16 11.00
C ALA A 16 -8.92 -0.18 12.01
N ARG A 17 -10.13 0.25 11.60
CA ARG A 17 -11.34 0.30 12.43
C ARG A 17 -11.10 1.10 13.73
N GLY A 18 -10.40 2.22 13.61
CA GLY A 18 -10.06 3.09 14.74
C GLY A 18 -8.88 2.62 15.60
N LYS A 19 -8.17 1.56 15.21
CA LYS A 19 -6.90 1.15 15.83
C LYS A 19 -5.71 1.94 15.26
N GLU A 20 -4.60 1.91 15.98
CA GLU A 20 -3.34 2.56 15.57
C GLU A 20 -2.60 1.80 14.44
N SER A 21 -2.93 0.53 14.23
CA SER A 21 -2.25 -0.37 13.30
C SER A 21 -3.23 -1.34 12.62
N LEU A 22 -2.89 -1.79 11.41
CA LEU A 22 -3.60 -2.83 10.68
C LEU A 22 -3.07 -4.21 11.07
N ASP A 23 -3.92 -5.10 11.55
CA ASP A 23 -3.60 -6.53 11.59
C ASP A 23 -3.55 -7.13 10.18
N THR A 24 -2.91 -8.30 10.02
CA THR A 24 -2.76 -8.99 8.74
C THR A 24 -4.05 -9.10 7.92
N LYS A 25 -5.19 -9.41 8.56
CA LYS A 25 -6.46 -9.56 7.83
C LYS A 25 -6.99 -8.21 7.35
N SER A 26 -6.83 -7.17 8.15
CA SER A 26 -7.23 -5.81 7.82
C SER A 26 -6.34 -5.23 6.70
N PHE A 27 -5.03 -5.44 6.78
CA PHE A 27 -4.07 -5.06 5.74
C PHE A 27 -4.37 -5.76 4.41
N GLN A 28 -4.57 -7.08 4.44
CA GLN A 28 -4.90 -7.85 3.23
C GLN A 28 -6.17 -7.35 2.53
N LYS A 29 -7.21 -7.03 3.31
CA LYS A 29 -8.45 -6.46 2.76
C LYS A 29 -8.23 -5.07 2.16
N LEU A 30 -7.40 -4.23 2.78
CA LEU A 30 -7.05 -2.91 2.26
C LEU A 30 -6.38 -3.06 0.90
N VAL A 31 -5.33 -3.89 0.80
CA VAL A 31 -4.57 -4.09 -0.44
C VAL A 31 -5.48 -4.60 -1.55
N GLN A 32 -6.28 -5.63 -1.28
CA GLN A 32 -7.22 -6.20 -2.26
C GLN A 32 -8.27 -5.20 -2.76
N LYS A 33 -8.85 -4.40 -1.86
CA LYS A 33 -9.97 -3.52 -2.22
C LYS A 33 -9.54 -2.17 -2.79
N GLN A 34 -8.45 -1.61 -2.30
CA GLN A 34 -8.05 -0.23 -2.59
C GLN A 34 -6.86 -0.16 -3.55
N LEU A 35 -6.00 -1.18 -3.56
CA LEU A 35 -4.76 -1.19 -4.34
C LEU A 35 -4.76 -2.23 -5.46
N GLY A 36 -5.83 -3.05 -5.59
CA GLY A 36 -5.91 -4.10 -6.59
C GLY A 36 -5.93 -3.64 -8.06
N GLY A 37 -6.23 -2.36 -8.31
CA GLY A 37 -6.12 -1.77 -9.65
C GLY A 37 -4.75 -1.19 -9.99
N VAL A 38 -3.83 -1.17 -9.01
CA VAL A 38 -2.52 -0.50 -9.12
C VAL A 38 -1.37 -1.49 -8.95
N MET A 39 -1.54 -2.49 -8.09
CA MET A 39 -0.54 -3.52 -7.83
C MET A 39 -0.96 -4.82 -8.53
N GLU A 40 0.01 -5.50 -9.15
CA GLU A 40 -0.16 -6.85 -9.65
C GLU A 40 -0.25 -7.84 -8.46
N ASP A 41 -0.90 -8.99 -8.66
CA ASP A 41 -0.98 -10.09 -7.68
C ASP A 41 -1.58 -9.79 -6.29
N THR A 42 -2.39 -8.74 -6.16
CA THR A 42 -3.14 -8.45 -4.91
C THR A 42 -4.15 -9.53 -4.52
N SER A 43 -4.44 -10.48 -5.40
CA SER A 43 -5.26 -11.66 -5.08
C SER A 43 -4.48 -12.74 -4.32
N SER A 44 -3.15 -12.70 -4.33
CA SER A 44 -2.29 -13.68 -3.68
C SER A 44 -2.09 -13.37 -2.21
N SER A 45 -2.66 -14.21 -1.34
CA SER A 45 -2.52 -14.07 0.11
C SER A 45 -1.07 -14.24 0.59
N SER A 46 -0.24 -15.00 -0.14
CA SER A 46 1.18 -15.15 0.20
C SER A 46 1.96 -13.89 -0.16
N ALA A 47 1.76 -13.34 -1.35
CA ALA A 47 2.43 -12.12 -1.79
C ALA A 47 2.09 -10.93 -0.88
N ILE A 48 0.83 -10.80 -0.46
CA ILE A 48 0.43 -9.78 0.52
C ILE A 48 1.10 -10.00 1.87
N LYS A 49 1.27 -11.24 2.30
CA LYS A 49 1.92 -11.54 3.58
C LYS A 49 3.42 -11.22 3.53
N GLU A 50 4.09 -11.55 2.43
CA GLU A 50 5.49 -11.17 2.22
C GLU A 50 5.65 -9.65 2.16
N MET A 51 4.72 -8.95 1.50
CA MET A 51 4.66 -7.50 1.50
C MET A 51 4.48 -6.92 2.90
N GLN A 52 3.57 -7.49 3.70
CA GLN A 52 3.40 -7.08 5.10
C GLN A 52 4.72 -7.24 5.87
N GLN A 53 5.38 -8.40 5.73
CA GLN A 53 6.65 -8.67 6.41
C GLN A 53 7.77 -7.72 5.96
N GLY A 54 7.79 -7.32 4.69
CA GLY A 54 8.74 -6.35 4.17
C GLY A 54 8.50 -4.92 4.68
N LEU A 55 7.30 -4.61 5.17
CA LEU A 55 6.93 -3.31 5.74
C LEU A 55 7.00 -3.29 7.27
N ASP A 56 6.89 -4.44 7.94
CA ASP A 56 6.86 -4.60 9.40
C ASP A 56 8.28 -4.44 10.00
N GLU A 57 8.80 -3.21 9.96
CA GLU A 57 10.16 -2.87 10.40
C GLU A 57 10.35 -3.10 11.91
N ASN A 58 9.28 -2.92 12.70
CA ASN A 58 9.32 -3.14 14.14
C ASN A 58 9.02 -4.59 14.56
N SER A 59 8.65 -5.45 13.59
CA SER A 59 8.35 -6.87 13.78
C SER A 59 7.21 -7.15 14.79
N ASP A 60 6.21 -6.27 14.87
CA ASP A 60 5.05 -6.43 15.75
C ASP A 60 3.92 -7.27 15.11
N GLY A 61 4.08 -7.69 13.86
CA GLY A 61 3.13 -8.48 13.10
C GLY A 61 1.96 -7.68 12.56
N LYS A 62 2.04 -6.35 12.56
CA LYS A 62 1.02 -5.42 12.08
C LYS A 62 1.63 -4.41 11.12
N VAL A 63 0.81 -3.45 10.67
CA VAL A 63 1.23 -2.34 9.82
C VAL A 63 0.72 -1.05 10.45
N SER A 64 1.63 -0.27 11.01
CA SER A 64 1.40 1.09 11.50
C SER A 64 1.11 2.06 10.35
N PHE A 65 0.68 3.27 10.67
CA PHE A 65 0.45 4.28 9.64
C PHE A 65 1.73 4.65 8.88
N GLN A 66 2.89 4.65 9.55
CA GLN A 66 4.17 4.95 8.91
C GLN A 66 4.56 3.89 7.88
N GLU A 67 4.45 2.61 8.25
CA GLU A 67 4.75 1.49 7.35
C GLU A 67 3.76 1.44 6.17
N TYR A 68 2.50 1.80 6.42
CA TYR A 68 1.53 2.02 5.35
C TYR A 68 1.94 3.16 4.39
N LEU A 69 2.50 4.28 4.88
CA LEU A 69 3.00 5.35 4.01
C LEU A 69 4.21 4.92 3.17
N GLN A 70 5.07 4.04 3.69
CA GLN A 70 6.17 3.46 2.90
C GLN A 70 5.63 2.68 1.70
N LEU A 71 4.58 1.87 1.91
CA LEU A 71 3.89 1.16 0.82
C LEU A 71 3.33 2.15 -0.24
N ILE A 72 2.63 3.20 0.21
CA ILE A 72 2.07 4.20 -0.71
C ILE A 72 3.20 4.92 -1.48
N GLY A 73 4.31 5.23 -0.83
CA GLY A 73 5.49 5.82 -1.46
C GLY A 73 6.10 4.91 -2.53
N TYR A 74 6.23 3.62 -2.24
CA TYR A 74 6.70 2.62 -3.21
C TYR A 74 5.79 2.57 -4.44
N ILE A 75 4.48 2.49 -4.23
CA ILE A 75 3.49 2.47 -5.31
C ILE A 75 3.54 3.75 -6.14
N ALA A 76 3.60 4.92 -5.48
CA ALA A 76 3.67 6.21 -6.16
C ALA A 76 4.94 6.34 -7.02
N ASN A 77 6.08 5.85 -6.52
CA ASN A 77 7.34 5.81 -7.28
C ASN A 77 7.23 4.89 -8.50
N SER A 78 6.70 3.67 -8.33
CA SER A 78 6.50 2.72 -9.43
C SER A 78 5.57 3.29 -10.51
N LEU A 79 4.45 3.89 -10.10
CA LEU A 79 3.53 4.58 -11.01
C LEU A 79 4.19 5.77 -11.71
N SER A 80 4.96 6.59 -10.99
CA SER A 80 5.69 7.71 -11.58
C SER A 80 6.70 7.24 -12.63
N GLN A 81 7.44 6.18 -12.34
CA GLN A 81 8.41 5.58 -13.27
C GLN A 81 7.72 5.01 -14.52
N SER A 82 6.62 4.26 -14.37
CA SER A 82 5.88 3.73 -15.53
C SER A 82 5.33 4.86 -16.43
N LYS A 83 4.85 5.96 -15.83
CA LYS A 83 4.34 7.12 -16.57
C LYS A 83 5.45 7.97 -17.19
N SER A 84 6.62 8.05 -16.57
CA SER A 84 7.76 8.85 -17.04
C SER A 84 8.62 8.09 -18.06
N GLY A 85 8.76 6.77 -17.92
CA GLY A 85 9.58 5.89 -18.76
C GLY A 85 8.93 5.46 -20.10
N SER A 86 7.66 5.79 -20.33
CA SER A 86 6.96 5.49 -21.59
C SER A 86 7.37 6.38 -22.78
N LYS A 87 8.45 7.16 -22.68
CA LYS A 87 8.94 8.06 -23.75
C LYS A 87 10.29 7.69 -24.39
N GLU A 88 11.02 6.67 -23.91
CA GLU A 88 12.41 6.44 -24.36
C GLU A 88 12.67 5.17 -25.17
N ASN A 89 11.65 4.39 -25.57
CA ASN A 89 11.86 3.19 -26.40
C ASN A 89 10.99 3.14 -27.65
N ALA A 90 10.87 4.29 -28.32
CA ALA A 90 10.38 4.38 -29.70
C ALA A 90 11.36 5.24 -30.50
N SER A 91 12.55 4.72 -30.77
CA SER A 91 13.42 5.22 -31.84
C SER A 91 14.30 4.12 -32.40
#